data_AF-A0A2W8GVC2-F1
#
_entry.id   AF-A0A2W8GVC2-F1
#
_cell.length_a   1.000
_cell.length_b   1.000
_cell.length_c   1.000
_cell.angle_alpha   90.00
_cell.angle_beta   90.00
_cell.angle_gamma   90.00
#
_symmetry.space_group_name_H-M   'P 1'
#
loop_
_entity.id
_entity.type
_entity.pdbx_description
1 polymer ?
#
loop_
_entity_poly.entity_id
_entity_poly.type
_entity_poly.pdbx_seq_one_letter_code
_entity_poly.pdbx_strand_id
1 'polypeptide(L)'
;QIRTSSRVWTIIRPERFVSNPPGWRDWLLRGLSTTATPGTEGSVVPEDSVQRKVWETALRQGWQEGRQNADLTLEANQKTLTRDYRGMMLYSLLWRQGMITRPDVSDQMQTVTGDGKKLVTGDRVRRLKNHAEFNLQKSHWRPLIGTEGGSR
;
A
#
# COMPACT_ATOMS: atom_id res chain seq x y z
N GLN A 1 -33.17 2.48 -16.84
CA GLN A 1 -32.02 2.58 -17.78
C GLN A 1 -30.90 1.67 -17.29
N ILE A 2 -30.26 0.88 -18.15
CA ILE A 2 -29.11 0.02 -17.82
C ILE A 2 -27.87 0.59 -18.53
N ARG A 3 -26.73 0.69 -17.83
CA ARG A 3 -25.42 1.08 -18.41
C ARG A 3 -24.45 -0.10 -18.33
N THR A 4 -23.82 -0.42 -19.46
CA THR A 4 -22.75 -1.43 -19.57
C THR A 4 -21.44 -0.76 -19.98
N SER A 5 -20.33 -1.27 -19.47
CA SER A 5 -18.98 -0.79 -19.80
C SER A 5 -18.04 -1.98 -19.96
N SER A 6 -17.15 -1.94 -20.94
CA SER A 6 -16.19 -3.03 -21.19
C SER A 6 -14.99 -2.98 -20.24
N ARG A 7 -14.61 -1.79 -19.77
CA ARG A 7 -13.50 -1.60 -18.83
C ARG A 7 -13.70 -0.36 -17.99
N VAL A 8 -13.37 -0.46 -16.71
CA VAL A 8 -13.38 0.65 -15.75
C VAL A 8 -12.02 0.71 -15.09
N TRP A 9 -11.43 1.90 -15.04
CA TRP A 9 -10.20 2.18 -14.32
C TRP A 9 -10.49 3.14 -13.18
N THR A 10 -9.84 2.92 -12.04
CA THR A 10 -10.02 3.76 -10.85
C THR A 10 -8.67 3.97 -10.18
N ILE A 11 -8.39 5.21 -9.81
CA ILE A 11 -7.23 5.54 -8.97
C ILE A 11 -7.65 5.27 -7.52
N ILE A 12 -7.21 4.13 -6.98
CA ILE A 12 -7.56 3.71 -5.61
C ILE A 12 -6.78 4.52 -4.57
N ARG A 13 -5.51 4.84 -4.88
CA ARG A 13 -4.65 5.66 -4.03
C ARG A 13 -3.88 6.63 -4.93
N PRO A 14 -3.88 7.94 -4.62
CA PRO A 14 -3.10 8.92 -5.38
C PRO A 14 -1.60 8.75 -5.11
N GLU A 15 -0.79 9.35 -5.97
CA GLU A 15 0.65 9.41 -5.80
C GLU A 15 1.06 10.24 -4.58
N ARG A 16 2.26 9.98 -4.08
CA ARG A 16 2.86 10.71 -2.97
C ARG A 16 4.38 10.68 -3.08
N PHE A 17 5.04 11.66 -2.48
CA PHE A 17 6.49 11.59 -2.30
C PHE A 17 6.86 10.47 -1.33
N VAL A 18 7.84 9.67 -1.72
CA VAL A 18 8.45 8.65 -0.87
C VAL A 18 9.96 8.85 -0.89
N SER A 19 10.58 8.93 0.29
CA SER A 19 12.04 9.00 0.40
C SER A 19 12.66 7.61 0.24
N ASN A 20 12.06 6.61 0.90
CA ASN A 20 12.42 5.21 0.76
C ASN A 20 11.26 4.48 0.06
N PRO A 21 11.48 3.93 -1.15
CA PRO A 21 10.48 3.12 -1.82
C PRO A 21 10.06 1.93 -0.95
N PRO A 22 8.76 1.64 -0.80
CA PRO A 22 8.31 0.52 -0.02
C PRO A 22 8.78 -0.80 -0.64
N GLY A 23 9.29 -1.70 0.20
CA GLY A 23 9.63 -3.08 -0.15
C GLY A 23 8.48 -4.02 0.12
N TRP A 24 8.52 -5.24 -0.43
CA TRP A 24 7.46 -6.25 -0.27
C TRP A 24 7.06 -6.50 1.20
N ARG A 25 8.00 -6.34 2.14
CA ARG A 25 7.80 -6.50 3.60
C ARG A 25 6.80 -5.49 4.17
N ASP A 26 6.77 -4.26 3.65
CA ASP A 26 5.88 -3.19 4.11
C ASP A 26 4.39 -3.47 3.85
N TRP A 27 4.12 -4.40 2.93
CA TRP A 27 2.78 -4.93 2.69
C TRP A 27 2.57 -6.24 3.44
N LEU A 28 3.45 -7.24 3.27
CA LEU A 28 3.21 -8.59 3.81
C LEU A 28 3.17 -8.63 5.34
N LEU A 29 4.04 -7.86 6.02
CA LEU A 29 4.16 -7.89 7.47
C LEU A 29 3.27 -6.87 8.17
N ARG A 30 2.47 -6.11 7.42
CA ARG A 30 1.60 -5.07 7.99
C ARG A 30 0.57 -5.70 8.93
N GLY A 31 0.55 -5.27 10.19
CA GLY A 31 -0.41 -5.78 11.18
C GLY A 31 -0.11 -7.20 11.67
N LEU A 32 1.00 -7.81 11.24
CA LEU A 32 1.51 -9.05 11.81
C LEU A 32 2.59 -8.73 12.84
N SER A 33 2.46 -9.30 14.03
CA SER A 33 3.52 -9.24 15.03
C SER A 33 4.72 -10.03 14.52
N THR A 34 5.84 -9.34 14.30
CA THR A 34 7.13 -9.96 13.95
C THR A 34 8.00 -10.22 15.18
N THR A 35 7.56 -9.70 16.33
CA THR A 35 8.17 -9.91 17.64
C THR A 35 7.23 -10.76 18.48
N ALA A 36 7.81 -11.62 19.33
CA ALA A 36 7.04 -12.31 20.34
C ALA A 36 6.33 -11.27 21.22
N THR A 37 5.03 -11.45 21.42
CA THR A 37 4.32 -10.69 22.46
C THR A 37 4.99 -11.06 23.78
N PRO A 38 5.45 -10.09 24.60
CA PRO A 38 5.88 -10.39 25.95
C PRO A 38 4.69 -11.04 26.64
N GLY A 39 4.79 -12.34 26.93
CA GLY A 39 3.63 -13.04 27.46
C GLY A 39 3.31 -12.50 28.85
N THR A 40 2.03 -12.56 29.21
CA THR A 40 1.55 -12.57 30.60
C THR A 40 2.00 -13.85 31.32
N GLU A 41 3.23 -14.31 31.04
CA GLU A 41 3.84 -15.54 31.54
C GLU A 41 4.10 -15.35 33.04
N GLY A 42 3.06 -15.61 33.83
CA GLY A 42 3.08 -15.47 35.28
C GLY A 42 1.90 -14.72 35.90
N SER A 43 1.06 -14.02 35.11
CA SER A 43 -0.05 -13.23 35.69
C SER A 43 -1.35 -14.02 35.86
N VAL A 44 -1.53 -15.14 35.14
CA VAL A 44 -2.75 -15.96 35.18
C VAL A 44 -2.35 -17.41 35.34
N VAL A 45 -2.00 -17.77 36.58
CA VAL A 45 -1.67 -19.14 36.96
C VAL A 45 -2.92 -19.75 37.60
N PRO A 46 -3.49 -20.84 37.06
CA PRO A 46 -4.66 -21.49 37.64
C PRO A 46 -4.35 -22.08 39.03
N GLU A 47 -5.21 -21.81 40.01
CA GLU A 47 -5.03 -22.28 41.39
C GLU A 47 -5.61 -23.69 41.60
N ASP A 48 -6.73 -24.01 40.93
CA ASP A 48 -7.41 -25.31 41.04
C ASP A 48 -7.49 -26.10 39.72
N SER A 49 -7.94 -27.35 39.79
CA SER A 49 -8.03 -28.26 38.64
C SER A 49 -9.14 -27.87 37.63
N VAL A 50 -10.20 -27.20 38.08
CA VAL A 50 -11.31 -26.73 37.24
C VAL A 50 -10.85 -25.53 36.42
N GLN A 51 -10.24 -24.54 37.07
CA GLN A 51 -9.60 -23.38 36.47
C GLN A 51 -8.51 -23.80 35.50
N ARG A 52 -7.69 -24.80 35.84
CA ARG A 52 -6.65 -25.32 34.93
C ARG A 52 -7.26 -25.86 33.64
N LYS A 53 -8.34 -26.62 33.71
CA LYS A 53 -9.03 -27.15 32.52
C LYS A 53 -9.59 -26.05 31.63
N VAL A 54 -10.21 -25.02 32.22
CA VAL A 54 -10.72 -23.86 31.49
C VAL A 54 -9.58 -23.09 30.84
N TRP A 55 -8.50 -22.85 31.59
CA TRP A 55 -7.31 -22.16 31.12
C TRP A 55 -6.65 -22.89 29.95
N GLU A 56 -6.45 -24.21 30.04
CA GLU A 56 -5.87 -25.02 28.96
C GLU A 56 -6.76 -25.04 27.70
N THR A 57 -8.08 -24.99 27.89
CA THR A 57 -9.03 -24.95 26.78
C THR A 57 -9.00 -23.59 26.09
N ALA A 58 -9.07 -22.51 26.87
CA ALA A 58 -8.99 -21.13 26.38
C ALA A 58 -7.64 -20.84 25.71
N LEU A 59 -6.54 -21.38 26.25
CA LEU A 59 -5.21 -21.23 25.66
C LEU A 59 -5.12 -21.91 24.30
N ARG A 60 -5.60 -23.16 24.19
CA ARG A 60 -5.64 -23.89 22.91
C ARG A 60 -6.52 -23.16 21.89
N GLN A 61 -7.69 -22.68 22.32
CA GLN A 61 -8.59 -21.92 21.46
C GLN A 61 -7.96 -20.62 20.99
N GLY A 62 -7.43 -19.80 21.91
CA GLY A 62 -6.78 -18.52 21.58
C GLY A 62 -5.56 -18.70 20.67
N TRP A 63 -4.79 -19.79 20.83
CA TRP A 63 -3.69 -20.11 19.92
C TRP A 63 -4.17 -20.45 18.52
N GLN A 64 -5.22 -21.27 18.40
CA GLN A 64 -5.82 -21.62 17.11
C GLN A 64 -6.43 -20.39 16.42
N GLU A 65 -7.19 -19.58 17.16
CA GLU A 65 -7.78 -18.34 16.65
C GLU A 65 -6.70 -17.33 16.24
N GLY A 66 -5.63 -17.19 17.03
CA GLY A 66 -4.48 -16.35 16.70
C GLY A 66 -3.81 -16.77 15.39
N ARG A 67 -3.61 -18.08 15.20
CA ARG A 67 -3.07 -18.63 13.94
C ARG A 67 -4.00 -18.33 12.76
N GLN A 68 -5.30 -18.60 12.90
CA GLN A 68 -6.28 -18.34 11.85
C GLN A 68 -6.33 -16.85 11.48
N ASN A 69 -6.33 -15.96 12.46
CA ASN A 69 -6.30 -14.52 12.25
C ASN A 69 -5.02 -14.05 11.55
N ALA A 70 -3.86 -14.63 11.91
CA ALA A 70 -2.60 -14.35 11.23
C ALA A 70 -2.63 -14.79 9.76
N ASP A 71 -3.18 -15.97 9.47
CA ASP A 71 -3.32 -16.49 8.10
C ASP A 71 -4.24 -15.59 7.25
N LEU A 72 -5.40 -15.20 7.79
CA LEU A 72 -6.33 -14.26 7.12
C LEU A 72 -5.69 -12.89 6.88
N THR A 73 -4.93 -12.38 7.85
CA THR A 73 -4.21 -11.11 7.73
C THR A 73 -3.16 -11.18 6.64
N LEU A 74 -2.38 -12.27 6.58
CA LEU A 74 -1.38 -12.48 5.54
C LEU A 74 -2.02 -12.56 4.15
N GLU A 75 -3.14 -13.27 4.01
CA GLU A 75 -3.87 -13.37 2.74
C GLU A 75 -4.37 -12.00 2.28
N ALA A 76 -4.95 -11.20 3.18
CA ALA A 76 -5.40 -9.84 2.89
C ALA A 76 -4.22 -8.92 2.49
N ASN A 77 -3.09 -9.06 3.18
CA ASN A 77 -1.86 -8.32 2.86
C ASN A 77 -1.31 -8.70 1.48
N GLN A 78 -1.30 -9.99 1.13
CA GLN A 78 -0.88 -10.46 -0.18
C GLN A 78 -1.77 -9.92 -1.31
N LYS A 79 -3.10 -9.91 -1.10
CA LYS A 79 -4.06 -9.30 -2.04
C LYS A 79 -3.78 -7.81 -2.21
N THR A 80 -3.51 -7.10 -1.10
CA THR A 80 -3.16 -5.67 -1.13
C THR A 80 -1.86 -5.41 -1.88
N LEU A 81 -0.80 -6.19 -1.62
CA LEU A 81 0.48 -6.11 -2.35
C LEU A 81 0.26 -6.31 -3.85
N THR A 82 -0.44 -7.37 -4.22
CA THR A 82 -0.71 -7.72 -5.62
C THR A 82 -1.48 -6.60 -6.33
N ARG A 83 -2.50 -6.05 -5.68
CA ARG A 83 -3.29 -4.92 -6.19
C ARG A 83 -2.42 -3.68 -6.38
N ASP A 84 -1.67 -3.28 -5.36
CA ASP A 84 -0.87 -2.04 -5.38
C ASP A 84 0.26 -2.16 -6.42
N TYR A 85 0.95 -3.29 -6.49
CA TYR A 85 2.01 -3.55 -7.47
C TYR A 85 1.47 -3.52 -8.91
N ARG A 86 0.39 -4.27 -9.19
CA ARG A 86 -0.25 -4.27 -10.51
C ARG A 86 -0.81 -2.89 -10.85
N GLY A 87 -1.30 -2.14 -9.87
CA GLY A 87 -1.78 -0.77 -10.04
C GLY A 87 -0.67 0.18 -10.51
N MET A 88 0.52 0.12 -9.90
CA MET A 88 1.67 0.91 -10.32
C MET A 88 2.18 0.53 -11.71
N MET A 89 2.17 -0.76 -12.05
CA MET A 89 2.50 -1.22 -13.41
C MET A 89 1.46 -0.75 -14.43
N LEU A 90 0.17 -0.83 -14.08
CA LEU A 90 -0.93 -0.36 -14.91
C LEU A 90 -0.84 1.15 -15.14
N TYR A 91 -0.52 1.94 -14.11
CA TYR A 91 -0.24 3.37 -14.25
C TYR A 91 0.81 3.63 -15.33
N SER A 92 1.94 2.90 -15.27
CA SER A 92 3.03 3.05 -16.23
C SER A 92 2.59 2.72 -17.67
N LEU A 93 1.74 1.71 -17.84
CA LEU A 93 1.15 1.33 -19.13
C LEU A 93 0.18 2.40 -19.66
N LEU A 94 -0.77 2.83 -18.83
CA LEU A 94 -1.77 3.85 -19.19
C LEU A 94 -1.10 5.19 -19.50
N TRP A 95 -0.02 5.53 -18.79
CA TRP A 95 0.72 6.76 -19.04
C TRP A 95 1.39 6.72 -20.42
N ARG A 96 2.03 5.60 -20.79
CA ARG A 96 2.57 5.40 -22.15
C ARG A 96 1.49 5.47 -23.23
N GLN A 97 0.28 5.03 -22.91
CA GLN A 97 -0.88 5.13 -23.80
C GLN A 97 -1.51 6.53 -23.81
N GLY A 98 -1.05 7.49 -23.01
CA GLY A 98 -1.64 8.83 -22.93
C GLY A 98 -3.01 8.88 -22.22
N MET A 99 -3.40 7.81 -21.53
CA MET A 99 -4.69 7.67 -20.84
C MET A 99 -4.69 8.22 -19.42
N ILE A 100 -3.51 8.49 -18.84
CA ILE A 100 -3.33 9.11 -17.53
C ILE A 100 -2.18 10.11 -17.59
N THR A 101 -2.29 11.22 -16.88
CA THR A 101 -1.27 12.25 -16.81
C THR A 101 -0.21 11.93 -15.74
N ARG A 102 0.96 12.56 -15.87
CA ARG A 102 1.97 12.55 -14.79
C ARG A 102 1.63 13.64 -13.77
N PRO A 103 1.93 13.40 -12.48
CA PRO A 103 1.83 14.46 -11.49
C PRO A 103 2.79 15.60 -11.84
N ASP A 104 2.35 16.83 -11.62
CA ASP A 104 3.18 18.03 -11.77
C ASP A 104 3.79 18.38 -10.41
N VAL A 105 5.10 18.59 -10.36
CA VAL A 105 5.84 18.86 -9.12
C VAL A 105 6.44 20.25 -9.20
N SER A 106 6.06 21.13 -8.28
CA SER A 106 6.73 22.41 -8.09
C SER A 106 7.91 22.25 -7.13
N ASP A 107 9.01 22.91 -7.46
CA ASP A 107 10.25 22.88 -6.67
C ASP A 107 10.65 24.33 -6.37
N GLN A 108 10.69 24.68 -5.08
CA GLN A 108 11.04 26.02 -4.62
C GLN A 108 12.30 25.95 -3.76
N MET A 109 13.36 26.63 -4.19
CA MET A 109 14.60 26.76 -3.43
C MET A 109 14.60 28.08 -2.67
N GLN A 110 14.88 28.05 -1.37
CA GLN A 110 15.06 29.22 -0.52
C GLN A 110 16.48 29.20 0.04
N THR A 111 17.26 30.23 -0.27
CA THR A 111 18.69 30.27 0.08
C THR A 111 18.90 30.37 1.59
N VAL A 112 18.03 31.08 2.30
CA VAL A 112 18.06 31.25 3.76
C VAL A 112 16.63 31.32 4.30
N THR A 113 16.30 30.46 5.26
CA THR A 113 15.02 30.42 5.97
C THR A 113 15.29 30.29 7.47
N GLY A 114 14.46 30.86 8.35
CA GLY A 114 14.71 30.72 9.78
C GLY A 114 13.94 31.69 10.67
N ASP A 115 14.17 31.56 11.97
CA ASP A 115 13.80 32.52 13.00
C ASP A 115 15.06 33.02 13.75
N GLY A 116 14.90 33.87 14.76
CA GLY A 116 16.02 34.39 15.55
C GLY A 116 16.85 33.34 16.31
N LYS A 117 16.42 32.07 16.35
CA LYS A 117 17.09 30.95 17.05
C LYS A 117 17.50 29.82 16.12
N LYS A 118 17.03 29.78 14.88
CA LYS A 118 17.30 28.71 13.91
C LYS A 118 17.48 29.28 12.50
N LEU A 119 18.67 29.10 11.94
CA LEU A 119 19.00 29.40 10.56
C LEU A 119 19.02 28.10 9.75
N VAL A 120 18.29 28.06 8.65
CA VAL A 120 18.30 27.00 7.64
C VAL A 120 18.84 27.62 6.37
N THR A 121 19.87 27.03 5.77
CA THR A 121 20.46 27.49 4.52
C THR A 121 20.29 26.41 3.46
N GLY A 122 19.99 26.82 2.22
CA GLY A 122 19.75 25.89 1.10
C GLY A 122 18.48 25.05 1.25
N ASP A 123 17.41 25.62 1.78
CA ASP A 123 16.12 24.93 1.94
C ASP A 123 15.46 24.68 0.57
N ARG A 124 14.94 23.47 0.35
CA ARG A 124 14.31 23.07 -0.91
C ARG A 124 12.99 22.38 -0.62
N VAL A 125 11.91 23.02 -1.05
CA VAL A 125 10.55 22.55 -0.81
C VAL A 125 9.94 22.06 -2.12
N ARG A 126 9.61 20.76 -2.18
CA ARG A 126 8.86 20.16 -3.29
C ARG A 126 7.41 19.96 -2.92
N ARG A 127 6.49 20.38 -3.80
CA ARG A 127 5.04 20.18 -3.63
C ARG A 127 4.44 19.55 -4.89
N LEU A 128 3.46 18.68 -4.70
CA LEU A 128 2.61 18.21 -5.80
C LEU A 128 1.67 19.36 -6.16
N LYS A 129 1.80 19.86 -7.38
CA LYS A 129 0.98 20.95 -7.92
C LYS A 129 -0.32 20.40 -8.50
N ASN A 130 -0.22 19.35 -9.31
CA ASN A 130 -1.35 18.63 -9.88
C ASN A 130 -1.16 17.13 -9.70
N HIS A 131 -2.27 16.43 -9.42
CA HIS A 131 -2.27 14.99 -9.28
C HIS A 131 -2.28 14.25 -10.62
N ALA A 132 -1.94 12.97 -10.61
CA ALA A 132 -2.17 12.12 -11.78
C ALA A 132 -3.68 11.91 -11.98
N GLU A 133 -4.17 12.19 -13.18
CA GLU A 133 -5.60 12.10 -13.52
C GLU A 133 -5.82 11.40 -14.86
N PHE A 134 -6.95 10.70 -14.99
CA PHE A 134 -7.30 10.07 -16.27
C PHE A 134 -7.57 11.13 -17.33
N ASN A 135 -6.95 10.96 -18.48
CA ASN A 135 -7.22 11.79 -19.64
C ASN A 135 -8.46 11.25 -20.37
N LEU A 136 -9.56 11.99 -20.33
CA LEU A 136 -10.82 11.59 -20.98
C LEU A 136 -10.83 11.87 -22.49
N GLN A 137 -9.84 12.61 -23.01
CA GLN A 137 -9.75 12.93 -24.43
C GLN A 137 -9.10 11.78 -25.21
N LYS A 138 -9.95 10.94 -25.81
CA LYS A 138 -9.53 9.74 -26.56
C LYS A 138 -8.56 10.03 -27.72
N SER A 139 -8.58 11.23 -28.30
CA SER A 139 -7.64 11.65 -29.35
C SER A 139 -6.18 11.63 -28.89
N HIS A 140 -5.93 11.76 -27.60
CA HIS A 140 -4.58 11.71 -27.02
C HIS A 140 -4.12 10.27 -26.73
N TRP A 141 -5.02 9.29 -26.86
CA TRP A 141 -4.73 7.91 -26.53
C TRP A 141 -3.99 7.21 -27.67
N ARG A 142 -2.99 6.41 -27.31
CA ARG A 142 -2.19 5.62 -28.24
C ARG A 142 -2.48 4.14 -28.05
N PRO A 143 -2.90 3.40 -29.09
CA PRO A 143 -3.08 1.97 -28.98
C PRO A 143 -1.72 1.29 -28.76
N LEU A 144 -1.68 0.27 -27.91
CA LEU A 144 -0.54 -0.65 -27.89
C LEU A 144 -0.74 -1.61 -29.06
N ILE A 145 -0.04 -1.37 -30.16
CA ILE A 145 0.08 -2.37 -31.23
C ILE A 145 1.05 -3.42 -30.70
N GLY A 146 0.51 -4.49 -30.12
CA GLY A 146 1.29 -5.70 -29.97
C GLY A 146 1.44 -6.27 -31.37
N THR A 147 2.67 -6.33 -31.88
CA THR A 147 2.99 -7.29 -32.94
C THR A 147 2.78 -8.66 -32.32
N GLU A 148 1.56 -9.19 -32.41
CA GLU A 148 1.35 -10.63 -32.38
C GLU A 148 2.17 -11.15 -33.56
N GLY A 149 3.35 -11.67 -33.24
CA GLY A 149 4.17 -12.41 -34.18
C GLY A 149 3.34 -13.58 -34.66
N GLY A 150 2.74 -13.43 -35.84
CA GLY A 150 2.17 -14.52 -36.61
C GLY A 150 3.27 -15.54 -36.84
N SER A 151 3.32 -16.54 -35.98
CA SER A 151 4.04 -17.79 -36.21
C SER A 151 3.00 -18.71 -36.83
N ARG A 152 3.10 -18.88 -38.15
CA ARG A 152 2.47 -19.97 -38.88
C ARG A 152 2.97 -21.31 -38.35
#